data_AF-A0A957MTX9-F1
#
_entry.id   AF-A0A957MTX9-F1
#
_cell.length_a   1.000
_cell.length_b   1.000
_cell.length_c   1.000
_cell.angle_alpha   90.00
_cell.angle_beta   90.00
_cell.angle_gamma   90.00
#
_symmetry.space_group_name_H-M   'P 1'
#
loop_
_entity.id
_entity.type
_entity.pdbx_description
1 polymer ?
#
loop_
_entity_poly.entity_id
_entity_poly.type
_entity_poly.pdbx_seq_one_letter_code
_entity_poly.pdbx_strand_id
1 'polypeptide(L)' 'MIDDRICELVMKEKKLNIEGLQMADLVISPIARWAMRRTVNKDWEIVQSKFRRSAGGQVQGYGLITLP' A
#
# COMPACT_ATOMS: atom_id res chain seq x y z
N MET A 1 -16.26 13.82 -5.52
CA MET A 1 -16.14 12.39 -5.19
C MET A 1 -14.73 11.90 -5.53
N ILE A 2 -14.33 10.68 -5.14
CA ILE A 2 -12.99 10.16 -5.45
C ILE A 2 -12.76 10.08 -6.97
N ASP A 3 -13.86 9.90 -7.71
CA ASP A 3 -13.93 9.88 -9.17
C ASP A 3 -13.49 11.21 -9.81
N ASP A 4 -13.58 12.34 -9.08
CA ASP A 4 -13.10 13.64 -9.57
C ASP A 4 -11.56 13.79 -9.43
N ARG A 5 -10.89 12.85 -8.76
CA ARG A 5 -9.45 12.92 -8.44
C ARG A 5 -8.61 11.85 -9.16
N ILE A 6 -9.24 10.90 -9.82
CA ILE A 6 -8.56 9.80 -10.52
C ILE A 6 -8.75 10.03 -12.02
N CYS A 7 -7.68 10.43 -12.72
CA CYS A 7 -7.75 10.70 -14.15
C CYS A 7 -7.89 9.42 -14.99
N GLU A 8 -7.11 8.38 -14.68
CA GLU A 8 -7.11 7.12 -15.42
C GLU A 8 -6.41 6.00 -14.63
N LEU A 9 -6.75 4.74 -14.93
CA LEU A 9 -6.02 3.55 -14.48
C LEU A 9 -5.09 3.08 -15.60
N VAL A 10 -3.79 3.27 -15.44
CA VAL A 10 -2.78 2.87 -16.43
C VAL A 10 -1.99 1.68 -15.92
N MET A 11 -2.10 0.54 -16.60
CA MET A 11 -1.29 -0.64 -16.33
C MET A 11 0.07 -0.50 -17.02
N LYS A 12 1.16 -0.62 -16.26
CA LYS A 12 2.54 -0.55 -16.76
C LYS A 12 3.32 -1.78 -16.32
N GLU A 13 4.22 -2.25 -17.19
CA GLU A 13 5.13 -3.33 -16.83
C GLU A 13 6.21 -2.83 -15.86
N LYS A 14 6.50 -3.63 -14.83
CA LYS A 14 7.52 -3.31 -13.81
C LYS A 14 8.92 -3.05 -14.38
N LYS A 15 9.26 -3.70 -15.51
CA LYS A 15 10.56 -3.56 -16.19
C LYS A 15 10.85 -2.14 -16.70
N LEU A 16 9.83 -1.30 -16.79
CA LEU A 16 9.95 0.07 -17.29
C LEU A 16 10.63 1.02 -16.30
N ASN A 17 10.89 0.59 -15.06
CA ASN A 17 11.62 1.36 -14.03
C ASN A 17 11.07 2.79 -13.81
N ILE A 18 9.77 2.99 -14.00
CA ILE A 18 9.10 4.27 -13.77
C ILE A 18 9.18 4.59 -12.27
N GLU A 19 9.68 5.77 -11.93
CA GLU A 19 9.96 6.18 -10.54
C GLU A 19 8.74 6.02 -9.63
N GLY A 20 7.57 6.50 -10.07
CA GLY A 20 6.32 6.37 -9.30
C GLY A 20 5.90 4.92 -9.06
N LEU A 21 6.13 4.03 -10.03
CA LEU A 21 5.83 2.61 -9.89
C LEU A 21 6.80 1.93 -8.91
N GLN A 22 8.08 2.31 -8.94
CA GLN A 22 9.07 1.80 -7.99
C GLN A 22 8.77 2.27 -6.56
N MET A 23 8.37 3.54 -6.39
CA MET A 23 7.93 4.05 -5.08
C MET A 23 6.67 3.32 -4.58
N ALA A 24 5.70 3.07 -5.46
CA ALA A 24 4.52 2.29 -5.10
C ALA A 24 4.90 0.86 -4.66
N ASP A 25 5.84 0.23 -5.38
CA ASP A 25 6.36 -1.10 -5.05
C ASP A 25 7.01 -1.15 -3.67
N LEU A 26 7.79 -0.13 -3.28
CA LEU A 26 8.43 -0.03 -1.96
C LEU A 26 7.41 0.05 -0.82
N VAL A 27 6.24 0.66 -1.06
CA VAL A 27 5.17 0.75 -0.05
C VAL A 27 4.34 -0.52 -0.01
N ILE A 28 3.92 -1.06 -1.16
CA ILE A 28 2.99 -2.19 -1.21
C ILE A 28 3.66 -3.53 -0.84
N SER A 29 4.94 -3.71 -1.16
CA SER A 29 5.66 -4.97 -0.90
C SER A 29 5.64 -5.41 0.57
N PRO A 30 6.00 -4.58 1.56
CA PRO A 30 5.94 -4.98 2.96
C PRO A 30 4.50 -5.25 3.43
N ILE A 31 3.51 -4.49 2.93
CA ILE A 31 2.08 -4.71 3.22
C ILE A 31 1.64 -6.09 2.71
N ALA A 32 1.97 -6.42 1.47
CA ALA A 32 1.63 -7.70 0.86
C ALA A 32 2.28 -8.88 1.60
N ARG A 33 3.56 -8.77 1.98
CA ARG A 33 4.23 -9.82 2.77
C ARG A 33 3.52 -10.06 4.10
N TRP A 34 3.19 -8.99 4.82
CA TRP A 34 2.46 -9.08 6.08
C TRP A 34 1.08 -9.71 5.89
N ALA A 35 0.30 -9.23 4.91
CA ALA A 35 -1.04 -9.75 4.62
C ALA A 35 -1.03 -11.23 4.20
N MET A 36 -0.02 -11.66 3.44
CA MET A 36 0.19 -13.04 3.03
C MET A 36 0.87 -13.92 4.09
N ARG A 37 1.07 -13.41 5.32
CA ARG A 37 1.74 -14.12 6.44
C ARG A 37 3.14 -14.64 6.07
N ARG A 38 3.88 -13.90 5.24
CA ARG A 38 5.29 -14.16 4.90
C ARG A 38 6.21 -13.43 5.87
N THR A 39 7.48 -13.80 5.90
CA THR A 39 8.51 -13.07 6.64
C THR A 39 8.55 -11.60 6.19
N VAL A 40 8.33 -10.71 7.15
CA VAL A 40 8.41 -9.25 6.98
C VAL A 40 9.85 -8.78 7.22
N ASN A 41 10.26 -7.72 6.53
CA ASN A 41 11.56 -7.08 6.77
C ASN A 41 11.36 -5.82 7.62
N LYS A 42 12.45 -5.11 7.93
CA LYS A 42 12.42 -3.87 8.73
C LYS A 42 11.60 -2.73 8.10
N ASP A 43 11.44 -2.76 6.78
CA ASP A 43 10.59 -1.83 6.02
C ASP A 43 9.12 -1.87 6.45
N TRP A 44 8.65 -3.00 6.98
CA TRP A 44 7.30 -3.15 7.50
C TRP A 44 6.99 -2.17 8.63
N GLU A 45 7.88 -2.01 9.60
CA GLU A 45 7.65 -1.12 10.75
C GLU A 45 7.49 0.34 10.29
N ILE A 46 8.30 0.75 9.30
CA ILE A 46 8.24 2.08 8.70
C ILE A 46 6.88 2.28 8.03
N VAL A 47 6.47 1.37 7.14
CA VAL A 47 5.20 1.49 6.41
C VAL A 47 4.00 1.41 7.36
N GLN A 48 4.00 0.48 8.31
CA GLN A 48 2.94 0.31 9.30
C GLN A 48 2.75 1.57 10.17
N SER A 49 3.84 2.28 10.49
CA SER A 49 3.77 3.54 11.25
C SER A 49 3.00 4.65 10.52
N LYS A 50 2.88 4.56 9.19
CA LYS A 50 2.21 5.56 8.34
C LYS A 50 0.74 5.24 8.06
N PHE A 51 0.26 4.10 8.52
CA PHE A 51 -1.14 3.74 8.31
C PHE A 51 -2.08 4.74 8.98
N ARG A 52 -3.10 5.16 8.22
CA ARG A 52 -4.23 5.90 8.79
C ARG A 52 -4.94 5.02 9.81
N ARG A 53 -5.33 5.64 10.93
CA ARG A 53 -6.03 4.96 12.03
C ARG A 53 -7.37 5.62 12.29
N SER A 54 -8.35 4.84 12.75
CA SER A 54 -9.57 5.38 13.34
C SER A 54 -9.26 6.09 14.66
N ALA A 55 -10.26 6.79 15.22
CA ALA A 55 -10.16 7.41 16.54
C ALA A 55 -9.80 6.38 17.65
N GLY A 56 -10.22 5.12 17.49
CA GLY A 56 -9.88 4.01 18.39
C GLY A 56 -8.57 3.29 18.04
N GLY A 57 -7.77 3.81 17.11
CA GLY A 57 -6.46 3.26 16.73
C GLY A 57 -6.51 2.08 15.74
N GLN A 58 -7.69 1.71 15.23
CA GLN A 58 -7.84 0.59 14.30
C GLN A 58 -7.32 0.96 12.90
N VAL A 59 -6.58 0.02 12.30
CA VAL A 59 -6.03 0.14 10.94
C VAL A 59 -6.91 -0.57 9.92
N GLN A 60 -7.37 -1.79 10.24
CA GLN A 60 -8.16 -2.63 9.35
C GLN A 60 -9.49 -1.95 9.02
N GLY A 61 -9.82 -1.81 7.74
CA GLY A 61 -11.00 -1.11 7.25
C GLY A 61 -10.89 0.42 7.24
N TYR A 62 -9.77 1.01 7.68
CA TYR A 62 -9.56 2.46 7.72
C TYR A 62 -8.32 2.91 6.94
N GLY A 63 -7.15 2.43 7.33
CA GLY A 63 -5.87 2.70 6.67
C GLY A 63 -5.38 1.55 5.82
N LEU A 64 -5.91 0.34 6.04
CA LEU A 64 -5.68 -0.83 5.21
C LEU A 64 -7.03 -1.49 4.92
N ILE A 65 -7.39 -1.56 3.64
CA ILE A 65 -8.60 -2.23 3.16
C ILE A 65 -8.16 -3.44 2.35
N THR A 66 -8.51 -4.63 2.83
CA THR A 66 -8.30 -5.89 2.10
C THR A 66 -9.58 -6.22 1.36
N LEU A 67 -9.49 -6.36 0.04
CA LEU A 67 -10.59 -6.79 -0.81
C LEU A 67 -10.56 -8.33 -0.95
N PRO A 68 -11.70 -9.01 -1.13
CA PRO A 68 -11.76 -10.45 -1.40
C PRO A 68 -11.07 -10.83 -2.72
#